data_AF-A0A4Y7MAM7-F1
#
_entry.id   AF-A0A4Y7MAM7-F1
#
_cell.length_a   1.000
_cell.length_b   1.000
_cell.length_c   1.000
_cell.angle_alpha   90.00
_cell.angle_beta   90.00
_cell.angle_gamma   90.00
#
_symmetry.space_group_name_H-M   'P 1'
#
loop_
_entity.id
_entity.type
_entity.pdbx_description
1 polymer ?
#
loop_
_entity_poly.entity_id
_entity_poly.type
_entity_poly.pdbx_seq_one_letter_code
_entity_poly.pdbx_strand_id
1 'polypeptide(L)'
;MKAPATGVLCQSPEIASIGEDDADSCSLNAAVFTSQNEIFTGNSRGMIKLWDLRSVSEKPILSTSLSEDLEVAVTSMDRHPFQGHIIAVGGYDGMLTVYDMRKAQTPVTVMEASNNCLNDLRFHPERADHLFTASESGAVWHWMYLEVRNNSAVLFSDEDYSTLLLKVDSALQYVWETLHTGQWKDVDSEWRKLYSYVSLFKALLYLEFDKDEISGLVNAIAACDMGLIMGEPILDGLLNNIADSVNEKLWKFSETKRAIQENQEEQEDSSECYPQMNKENFVETVHIPSIETFLLDIMDKKPVVITGAMDFWPAMSESRWSIDYLRKVAGYRTVPIEIGSKYTDDAWSQSLTTVNEFIDNYILTSNATAGYLAQYQLFQQIPQLKKDILFPDYCYLGTCDDIQVNAWFGPRRTISPLHYDPDHNFLSQVVGSKYFRLYSEEVTASLYPHEQHLLFNTSQVDVEHPDLEKFPLFSSAPYLETILEPGSMLYIPPRMWHYVRSLSTSFSRNELESPPKYTIAKCSIRAGERKTSAMNPTQPKPYKTAPRVATSSFDKS
;
A
#
# COMPACT_ATOMS: atom_id res chain seq x y z
N MET A 1 -0.68 -42.03 -7.47
CA MET A 1 -1.99 -41.42 -7.82
C MET A 1 -1.92 -40.94 -9.26
N LYS A 2 -2.75 -41.47 -10.16
CA LYS A 2 -2.84 -40.99 -11.55
C LYS A 2 -3.83 -39.82 -11.58
N ALA A 3 -3.38 -38.63 -11.95
CA ALA A 3 -4.28 -37.51 -12.20
C ALA A 3 -5.15 -37.83 -13.43
N PRO A 4 -6.48 -37.62 -13.39
CA PRO A 4 -7.31 -37.77 -14.57
C PRO A 4 -7.05 -36.59 -15.51
N ALA A 5 -6.52 -36.87 -16.71
CA ALA A 5 -6.48 -35.90 -17.80
C ALA A 5 -7.89 -35.75 -18.38
N THR A 6 -8.56 -34.64 -18.09
CA THR A 6 -9.80 -34.24 -18.75
C THR A 6 -9.45 -33.75 -20.16
N GLY A 7 -9.52 -34.65 -21.15
CA GLY A 7 -9.41 -34.28 -22.56
C GLY A 7 -10.70 -33.61 -23.03
N VAL A 8 -10.61 -32.40 -23.58
CA VAL A 8 -11.72 -31.78 -24.33
C VAL A 8 -11.81 -32.51 -25.67
N LEU A 9 -12.74 -33.45 -25.79
CA LEU A 9 -13.02 -34.15 -27.05
C LEU A 9 -13.98 -33.28 -27.87
N CYS A 10 -13.48 -32.61 -28.90
CA CYS A 10 -14.33 -31.85 -29.82
C CYS A 10 -15.12 -32.86 -30.69
N GLN A 11 -16.37 -33.14 -30.35
CA GLN A 11 -17.26 -33.96 -31.17
C GLN A 11 -17.78 -33.14 -32.35
N SER A 12 -17.31 -33.48 -33.55
CA SER A 12 -17.79 -32.96 -34.84
C SER A 12 -17.61 -31.45 -35.06
N PRO A 13 -16.38 -30.95 -35.30
CA PRO A 13 -16.17 -29.57 -35.70
C PRO A 13 -16.84 -29.32 -37.07
N GLU A 14 -17.74 -28.34 -37.15
CA GLU A 14 -18.13 -27.76 -38.44
C GLU A 14 -16.92 -27.03 -39.01
N ILE A 15 -16.37 -27.54 -40.12
CA ILE A 15 -15.25 -26.90 -40.82
C ILE A 15 -15.83 -25.76 -41.64
N ALA A 16 -15.68 -24.52 -41.16
CA ALA A 16 -15.98 -23.32 -41.92
C ALA A 16 -14.68 -22.79 -42.57
N SER A 17 -14.69 -22.61 -43.89
CA SER A 17 -13.65 -21.86 -44.60
C SER A 17 -13.93 -20.36 -44.47
N ILE A 18 -12.92 -19.56 -44.12
CA ILE A 18 -13.04 -18.11 -43.88
C ILE A 18 -12.64 -17.30 -45.13
N GLY A 19 -12.05 -17.94 -46.14
CA GLY A 19 -11.75 -17.35 -47.46
C GLY A 19 -10.50 -17.95 -48.13
N GLU A 20 -10.53 -18.06 -49.46
CA GLU A 20 -9.36 -18.29 -50.31
C GLU A 20 -9.11 -17.02 -51.13
N ASP A 21 -8.06 -16.27 -50.79
CA ASP A 21 -7.63 -15.13 -51.62
C ASP A 21 -6.71 -15.64 -52.73
N ASP A 22 -7.32 -16.04 -53.86
CA ASP A 22 -6.64 -16.61 -55.03
C ASP A 22 -5.48 -15.73 -55.56
N ALA A 23 -5.51 -14.41 -55.28
CA ALA A 23 -4.48 -13.48 -55.73
C ALA A 23 -3.13 -13.67 -55.01
N ASP A 24 -3.14 -14.19 -53.78
CA ASP A 24 -1.95 -14.40 -52.92
C ASP A 24 -1.84 -15.86 -52.46
N SER A 25 -2.00 -16.82 -53.37
CA SER A 25 -1.89 -18.27 -53.11
C SER A 25 -0.51 -18.62 -52.49
N CYS A 26 -0.41 -18.54 -51.17
CA CYS A 26 0.83 -18.70 -50.43
C CYS A 26 0.55 -19.30 -49.06
N SER A 27 1.50 -20.09 -48.54
CA SER A 27 1.33 -20.78 -47.25
C SER A 27 1.18 -19.79 -46.09
N LEU A 28 0.14 -19.98 -45.29
CA LEU A 28 -0.06 -19.29 -44.02
C LEU A 28 0.78 -19.98 -42.95
N ASN A 29 1.64 -19.22 -42.28
CA ASN A 29 2.58 -19.75 -41.31
C ASN A 29 2.14 -19.47 -39.86
N ALA A 30 1.43 -18.38 -39.64
CA ALA A 30 1.01 -17.95 -38.30
C ALA A 30 -0.43 -17.42 -38.33
N ALA A 31 -1.16 -17.65 -37.24
CA ALA A 31 -2.48 -17.09 -37.03
C ALA A 31 -2.70 -16.74 -35.56
N VAL A 32 -3.30 -15.58 -35.27
CA VAL A 32 -3.55 -15.11 -33.90
C VAL A 32 -4.89 -14.38 -33.81
N PHE A 33 -5.69 -14.70 -32.79
CA PHE A 33 -6.94 -14.00 -32.50
C PHE A 33 -6.68 -12.65 -31.84
N THR A 34 -7.30 -11.58 -32.34
CA THR A 34 -7.29 -10.26 -31.67
C THR A 34 -8.46 -10.14 -30.70
N SER A 35 -9.61 -10.68 -31.10
CA SER A 35 -10.88 -10.61 -30.41
C SER A 35 -11.66 -11.90 -30.70
N GLN A 36 -12.89 -11.99 -30.20
CA GLN A 36 -13.73 -13.19 -30.40
C GLN A 36 -14.10 -13.43 -31.87
N ASN A 37 -14.06 -12.39 -32.71
CA ASN A 37 -14.54 -12.45 -34.09
C ASN A 37 -13.49 -12.04 -35.12
N GLU A 38 -12.25 -11.83 -34.72
CA GLU A 38 -11.22 -11.28 -35.60
C GLU A 38 -9.91 -12.06 -35.44
N ILE A 39 -9.29 -12.38 -36.57
CA ILE A 39 -8.06 -13.16 -36.64
C ILE A 39 -7.06 -12.53 -37.60
N PHE A 40 -5.80 -12.43 -37.16
CA PHE A 40 -4.68 -12.11 -38.03
C PHE A 40 -4.03 -13.37 -38.57
N THR A 41 -3.62 -13.32 -39.83
CA THR A 41 -2.87 -14.37 -40.49
C THR A 41 -1.62 -13.79 -41.15
N GLY A 42 -0.48 -14.45 -40.98
CA GLY A 42 0.79 -14.13 -41.62
C GLY A 42 1.16 -15.20 -42.64
N ASN A 43 1.61 -14.78 -43.83
CA ASN A 43 2.01 -15.70 -44.89
C ASN A 43 3.52 -15.71 -45.17
N SER A 44 3.94 -16.63 -46.04
CA SER A 44 5.34 -16.80 -46.46
C SER A 44 5.89 -15.68 -47.36
N ARG A 45 5.06 -14.71 -47.79
CA ARG A 45 5.49 -13.51 -48.52
C ARG A 45 5.61 -12.27 -47.64
N GLY A 46 5.36 -12.40 -46.33
CA GLY A 46 5.39 -11.27 -45.42
C GLY A 46 4.08 -10.49 -45.32
N MET A 47 3.00 -11.00 -45.92
CA MET A 47 1.69 -10.36 -45.83
C MET A 47 0.99 -10.75 -44.52
N ILE A 48 0.54 -9.74 -43.80
CA ILE A 48 -0.27 -9.85 -42.60
C ILE A 48 -1.68 -9.37 -42.94
N LYS A 49 -2.67 -10.25 -42.80
CA LYS A 49 -4.07 -10.00 -43.14
C LYS A 49 -4.97 -10.13 -41.92
N LEU A 50 -5.96 -9.25 -41.78
CA LEU A 50 -7.00 -9.30 -40.75
C LEU A 50 -8.31 -9.82 -41.36
N TRP A 51 -8.94 -10.78 -40.70
CA TRP A 51 -10.21 -11.37 -41.12
C TRP A 51 -11.28 -11.18 -40.05
N ASP A 52 -12.49 -10.79 -40.45
CA ASP A 52 -13.68 -10.81 -39.57
C ASP A 52 -14.44 -12.11 -39.82
N LEU A 53 -14.57 -12.93 -38.78
CA LEU A 53 -15.28 -14.21 -38.83
C LEU A 53 -16.78 -14.07 -39.04
N ARG A 54 -17.33 -12.86 -38.86
CA ARG A 54 -18.76 -12.56 -39.14
C ARG A 54 -18.99 -12.13 -40.58
N SER A 55 -17.93 -11.75 -41.28
CA SER A 55 -18.02 -11.29 -42.67
C SER A 55 -18.24 -12.49 -43.59
N VAL A 56 -19.26 -12.40 -44.44
CA VAL A 56 -19.52 -13.39 -45.52
C VAL A 56 -18.64 -13.09 -46.75
N SER A 57 -17.89 -11.99 -46.73
CA SER A 57 -16.94 -11.66 -47.79
C SER A 57 -15.61 -12.38 -47.55
N GLU A 58 -15.13 -13.13 -48.54
CA GLU A 58 -13.82 -13.79 -48.58
C GLU A 58 -12.64 -12.82 -48.72
N LYS A 59 -12.82 -11.55 -48.33
CA LYS A 59 -11.80 -10.50 -48.42
C LYS A 59 -11.36 -10.08 -47.03
N PRO A 60 -10.05 -9.89 -46.81
CA PRO A 60 -9.56 -9.41 -45.53
C PRO A 60 -10.00 -7.96 -45.29
N ILE A 61 -10.23 -7.61 -44.01
CA ILE A 61 -10.52 -6.24 -43.57
C ILE A 61 -9.32 -5.33 -43.82
N LEU A 62 -8.13 -5.87 -43.59
CA LEU A 62 -6.85 -5.16 -43.63
C LEU A 62 -5.77 -6.07 -44.19
N SER A 63 -4.86 -5.51 -44.97
CA SER A 63 -3.70 -6.19 -45.54
C SER A 63 -2.49 -5.26 -45.41
N THR A 64 -1.41 -5.73 -44.79
CA THR A 64 -0.14 -5.00 -44.62
C THR A 64 1.05 -5.93 -44.87
N SER A 65 2.20 -5.39 -45.25
CA SER A 65 3.44 -6.17 -45.47
C SER A 65 4.46 -5.93 -44.36
N LEU A 66 5.25 -6.96 -44.04
CA LEU A 66 6.33 -6.89 -43.05
C LEU A 66 7.41 -5.88 -43.46
N SER A 67 7.67 -5.78 -44.76
CA SER A 67 8.64 -4.89 -45.38
C SER A 67 8.13 -4.38 -46.73
N GLU A 68 8.50 -3.14 -47.09
CA GLU A 68 8.09 -2.52 -48.37
C GLU A 68 8.95 -3.02 -49.56
N ASP A 69 10.22 -3.34 -49.32
CA ASP A 69 11.21 -3.61 -50.38
C ASP A 69 11.62 -5.08 -50.55
N LEU A 70 11.36 -5.93 -49.55
CA LEU A 70 11.78 -7.34 -49.52
C LEU A 70 10.62 -8.24 -49.11
N GLU A 71 10.49 -9.41 -49.72
CA GLU A 71 9.52 -10.42 -49.32
C GLU A 71 10.11 -11.27 -48.19
N VAL A 72 9.86 -10.87 -46.94
CA VAL A 72 10.30 -11.61 -45.75
C VAL A 72 9.13 -12.41 -45.20
N ALA A 73 9.27 -13.74 -45.13
CA ALA A 73 8.22 -14.61 -44.61
C ALA A 73 7.91 -14.31 -43.13
N VAL A 74 6.62 -14.23 -42.79
CA VAL A 74 6.18 -14.25 -41.40
C VAL A 74 6.32 -15.67 -40.87
N THR A 75 7.02 -15.86 -39.75
CA THR A 75 7.26 -17.18 -39.17
C THR A 75 6.43 -17.42 -37.90
N SER A 76 6.26 -16.39 -37.07
CA SER A 76 5.49 -16.46 -35.83
C SER A 76 4.78 -15.14 -35.55
N MET A 77 3.67 -15.20 -34.81
CA MET A 77 2.92 -14.02 -34.37
C MET A 77 2.32 -14.25 -32.99
N ASP A 78 2.24 -13.18 -32.21
CA ASP A 78 1.45 -13.15 -30.97
C ASP A 78 0.90 -11.75 -30.70
N ARG A 79 -0.17 -11.70 -29.91
CA ARG A 79 -0.84 -10.45 -29.55
C ARG A 79 -0.50 -10.02 -28.13
N HIS A 80 -0.53 -8.71 -27.90
CA HIS A 80 -0.40 -8.19 -26.55
C HIS A 80 -1.61 -8.62 -25.68
N PRO A 81 -1.41 -9.08 -24.43
CA PRO A 81 -2.47 -9.68 -23.61
C PRO A 81 -3.58 -8.68 -23.25
N PHE A 82 -3.23 -7.42 -22.97
CA PHE A 82 -4.18 -6.36 -22.57
C PHE A 82 -4.53 -5.35 -23.67
N GLN A 83 -3.82 -5.37 -24.80
CA GLN A 83 -3.94 -4.37 -25.86
C GLN A 83 -4.07 -5.09 -27.21
N GLY A 84 -5.25 -5.61 -27.52
CA GLY A 84 -5.47 -6.47 -28.70
C GLY A 84 -5.22 -5.82 -30.07
N HIS A 85 -4.90 -4.53 -30.11
CA HIS A 85 -4.48 -3.81 -31.32
C HIS A 85 -2.95 -3.81 -31.51
N ILE A 86 -2.17 -4.33 -30.55
CA ILE A 86 -0.72 -4.47 -30.65
C ILE A 86 -0.38 -5.92 -30.94
N ILE A 87 0.48 -6.12 -31.95
CA ILE A 87 0.88 -7.44 -32.44
C ILE A 87 2.38 -7.45 -32.64
N ALA A 88 3.01 -8.52 -32.19
CA ALA A 88 4.41 -8.80 -32.45
C ALA A 88 4.52 -9.94 -33.47
N VAL A 89 5.42 -9.76 -34.42
CA VAL A 89 5.59 -10.61 -35.59
C VAL A 89 7.07 -10.96 -35.72
N GLY A 90 7.36 -12.26 -35.80
CA GLY A 90 8.70 -12.76 -36.12
C GLY A 90 8.87 -12.95 -37.61
N GLY A 91 9.99 -12.49 -38.14
CA GLY A 91 10.42 -12.69 -39.53
C GLY A 91 11.40 -13.84 -39.70
N TYR A 92 11.46 -14.36 -40.93
CA TYR A 92 12.47 -15.35 -41.35
C TYR A 92 13.90 -14.79 -41.33
N ASP A 93 14.04 -13.48 -41.51
CA ASP A 93 15.30 -12.74 -41.39
C ASP A 93 15.81 -12.62 -39.94
N GLY A 94 15.01 -13.08 -38.97
CA GLY A 94 15.34 -13.00 -37.55
C GLY A 94 15.02 -11.66 -36.91
N MET A 95 14.28 -10.80 -37.61
CA MET A 95 13.75 -9.55 -37.09
C MET A 95 12.44 -9.79 -36.33
N LEU A 96 12.28 -9.07 -35.23
CA LEU A 96 11.07 -8.95 -34.45
C LEU A 96 10.42 -7.59 -34.76
N THR A 97 9.22 -7.61 -35.33
CA THR A 97 8.50 -6.40 -35.71
C THR A 97 7.21 -6.27 -34.90
N VAL A 98 7.00 -5.11 -34.28
CA VAL A 98 5.80 -4.80 -33.49
C VAL A 98 4.95 -3.78 -34.25
N TYR A 99 3.66 -4.11 -34.45
CA TYR A 99 2.67 -3.26 -35.11
C TYR A 99 1.63 -2.76 -34.12
N ASP A 100 1.25 -1.48 -34.25
CA ASP A 100 0.00 -0.93 -33.76
C ASP A 100 -0.98 -0.92 -34.92
N MET A 101 -1.99 -1.78 -34.87
CA MET A 101 -2.94 -1.97 -35.96
C MET A 101 -3.86 -0.77 -36.17
N ARG A 102 -3.89 0.21 -35.25
CA ARG A 102 -4.54 1.51 -35.50
C ARG A 102 -3.76 2.33 -36.55
N LYS A 103 -2.47 2.04 -36.73
CA LYS A 103 -1.54 2.64 -37.69
C LYS A 103 -0.94 1.56 -38.60
N ALA A 104 -1.78 0.69 -39.14
CA ALA A 104 -1.42 -0.54 -39.85
C ALA A 104 -0.38 -0.45 -41.00
N GLN A 105 -0.10 0.75 -41.50
CA GLN A 105 0.86 0.96 -42.60
C GLN A 105 2.31 1.00 -42.13
N THR A 106 2.58 1.32 -40.85
CA THR A 106 3.95 1.42 -40.36
C THR A 106 4.16 0.62 -39.07
N PRO A 107 5.27 -0.13 -38.96
CA PRO A 107 5.61 -0.79 -37.71
C PRO A 107 5.97 0.25 -36.63
N VAL A 108 5.61 -0.05 -35.39
CA VAL A 108 5.97 0.77 -34.22
C VAL A 108 7.44 0.58 -33.88
N THR A 109 7.93 -0.65 -33.98
CA THR A 109 9.32 -1.00 -33.65
C THR A 109 9.75 -2.20 -34.47
N VAL A 110 10.99 -2.17 -34.95
CA VAL A 110 11.68 -3.30 -35.60
C VAL A 110 12.95 -3.55 -34.79
N MET A 111 13.16 -4.80 -34.36
CA MET A 111 14.26 -5.20 -33.49
C MET A 111 14.98 -6.41 -34.09
N GLU A 112 16.31 -6.42 -34.04
CA GLU A 112 17.10 -7.56 -34.48
C GLU A 112 17.26 -8.56 -33.32
N ALA A 113 16.66 -9.74 -33.46
CA ALA A 113 16.77 -10.80 -32.45
C ALA A 113 17.93 -11.74 -32.75
N SER A 114 18.08 -12.17 -34.01
CA SER A 114 19.18 -13.03 -34.43
C SER A 114 19.36 -13.01 -35.94
N ASN A 115 20.50 -13.50 -36.45
CA ASN A 115 20.69 -13.69 -37.89
C ASN A 115 19.98 -14.94 -38.47
N ASN A 116 19.10 -15.58 -37.71
CA ASN A 116 18.39 -16.80 -38.09
C ASN A 116 16.89 -16.64 -37.82
N CYS A 117 16.06 -17.49 -38.42
CA CYS A 117 14.61 -17.32 -38.37
C CYS A 117 14.05 -17.43 -36.93
N LEU A 118 13.01 -16.62 -36.65
CA LEU A 118 12.29 -16.65 -35.37
C LEU A 118 11.15 -17.66 -35.42
N ASN A 119 11.35 -18.83 -34.82
CA ASN A 119 10.40 -19.95 -34.86
C ASN A 119 9.16 -19.75 -33.98
N ASP A 120 9.31 -19.15 -32.80
CA ASP A 120 8.19 -18.91 -31.91
C ASP A 120 8.33 -17.58 -31.17
N LEU A 121 7.19 -17.01 -30.82
CA LEU A 121 7.05 -15.72 -30.18
C LEU A 121 5.87 -15.77 -29.23
N ARG A 122 6.10 -15.40 -27.96
CA ARG A 122 5.04 -15.39 -26.93
C ARG A 122 5.16 -14.21 -25.98
N PHE A 123 4.06 -13.47 -25.82
CA PHE A 123 3.88 -12.56 -24.69
C PHE A 123 3.56 -13.36 -23.43
N HIS A 124 4.03 -12.85 -22.28
CA HIS A 124 3.60 -13.42 -21.01
C HIS A 124 2.11 -13.10 -20.77
N PRO A 125 1.27 -14.08 -20.40
CA PRO A 125 -0.19 -13.92 -20.35
C PRO A 125 -0.66 -12.89 -19.30
N GLU A 126 0.06 -12.77 -18.19
CA GLU A 126 -0.30 -11.86 -17.08
C GLU A 126 0.61 -10.61 -17.00
N ARG A 127 1.77 -10.63 -17.66
CA ARG A 127 2.84 -9.63 -17.50
C ARG A 127 3.24 -9.10 -18.87
N ALA A 128 2.47 -8.13 -19.33
CA ALA A 128 2.59 -7.56 -20.68
C ALA A 128 3.97 -6.98 -21.04
N ASP A 129 4.80 -6.67 -20.03
CA ASP A 129 6.16 -6.17 -20.15
C ASP A 129 7.18 -7.22 -20.64
N HIS A 130 6.79 -8.50 -20.67
CA HIS A 130 7.64 -9.61 -21.06
C HIS A 130 7.22 -10.24 -22.39
N LEU A 131 8.18 -10.34 -23.31
CA LEU A 131 8.05 -11.07 -24.56
C LEU A 131 9.22 -12.04 -24.72
N PHE A 132 8.95 -13.26 -25.17
CA PHE A 132 9.97 -14.26 -25.46
C PHE A 132 9.98 -14.60 -26.94
N THR A 133 11.16 -14.70 -27.53
CA THR A 133 11.33 -15.20 -28.90
C THR A 133 12.33 -16.35 -28.94
N ALA A 134 12.05 -17.35 -29.78
CA ALA A 134 12.92 -18.50 -29.99
C ALA A 134 13.43 -18.52 -31.43
N SER A 135 14.73 -18.69 -31.61
CA SER A 135 15.41 -18.70 -32.91
C SER A 135 15.81 -20.13 -33.31
N GLU A 136 15.93 -20.39 -34.61
CA GLU A 136 16.46 -21.64 -35.16
C GLU A 136 17.88 -21.97 -34.68
N SER A 137 18.65 -20.95 -34.31
CA SER A 137 19.97 -21.11 -33.71
C SER A 137 19.97 -21.82 -32.34
N GLY A 138 18.79 -22.04 -31.75
CA GLY A 138 18.62 -22.52 -30.37
C GLY A 138 18.70 -21.39 -29.34
N ALA A 139 18.83 -20.14 -29.76
CA ALA A 139 18.79 -18.98 -28.87
C ALA A 139 17.34 -18.67 -28.47
N VAL A 140 17.14 -18.37 -27.18
CA VAL A 140 15.89 -17.82 -26.65
C VAL A 140 16.19 -16.42 -26.13
N TRP A 141 15.45 -15.44 -26.63
CA TRP A 141 15.57 -14.05 -26.23
C TRP A 141 14.43 -13.67 -25.32
N HIS A 142 14.76 -12.93 -24.28
CA HIS A 142 13.80 -12.33 -23.36
C HIS A 142 13.84 -10.82 -23.55
N TRP A 143 12.70 -10.28 -23.99
CA TRP A 143 12.51 -8.87 -24.24
C TRP A 143 11.74 -8.29 -23.06
N MET A 144 12.34 -7.31 -22.39
CA MET A 144 11.73 -6.56 -21.31
C MET A 144 11.61 -5.09 -21.71
N TYR A 145 10.46 -4.48 -21.47
CA TYR A 145 10.26 -3.04 -21.70
C TYR A 145 11.04 -2.15 -20.69
N LEU A 146 11.79 -2.76 -19.75
CA LEU A 146 12.66 -2.09 -18.80
C LEU A 146 14.10 -2.55 -18.96
N GLU A 147 14.69 -2.34 -20.14
CA GLU A 147 16.11 -2.02 -20.18
C GLU A 147 16.25 -0.50 -20.17
N VAL A 148 16.55 0.06 -18.99
CA VAL A 148 17.51 1.17 -18.95
C VAL A 148 18.79 0.59 -19.54
N ARG A 149 18.89 0.58 -20.88
CA ARG A 149 20.15 0.30 -21.54
C ARG A 149 21.07 1.39 -21.08
N ASN A 150 22.08 0.98 -20.33
CA ASN A 150 23.29 1.74 -20.06
C ASN A 150 24.10 1.92 -21.36
N ASN A 151 23.42 2.25 -22.48
CA ASN A 151 24.00 2.55 -23.78
C ASN A 151 24.28 4.04 -23.84
N SER A 152 25.05 4.48 -22.86
CA SER A 152 26.10 5.47 -22.97
C SER A 152 26.53 5.72 -21.54
N ALA A 153 27.77 5.33 -21.22
CA ALA A 153 28.61 6.22 -20.45
C ALA A 153 28.72 7.53 -21.26
N VAL A 154 27.63 8.31 -21.31
CA VAL A 154 27.77 9.76 -21.41
C VAL A 154 28.55 10.04 -20.15
N LEU A 155 29.81 10.41 -20.31
CA LEU A 155 30.56 11.06 -19.25
C LEU A 155 29.76 12.34 -18.93
N PHE A 156 28.75 12.22 -18.08
CA PHE A 156 28.04 13.36 -17.53
C PHE A 156 29.10 14.18 -16.84
N SER A 157 29.29 15.40 -17.32
CA SER A 157 30.22 16.31 -16.67
C SER A 157 29.65 16.70 -15.30
N ASP A 158 30.51 17.13 -14.37
CA ASP A 158 30.07 17.67 -13.08
C ASP A 158 29.08 18.85 -13.26
N GLU A 159 29.19 19.58 -14.38
CA GLU A 159 28.27 20.66 -14.77
C GLU A 159 26.87 20.13 -15.14
N ASP A 160 26.79 18.97 -15.78
CA ASP A 160 25.52 18.35 -16.15
C ASP A 160 24.77 17.82 -14.92
N TYR A 161 25.48 17.19 -13.97
CA TYR A 161 24.89 16.75 -12.69
C TYR A 161 24.30 17.92 -11.90
N SER A 162 25.08 19.00 -11.74
CA SER A 162 24.64 20.19 -11.02
C SER A 162 23.42 20.84 -11.68
N THR A 163 23.42 20.90 -13.02
CA THR A 163 22.29 21.44 -13.79
C THR A 163 21.05 20.55 -13.67
N LEU A 164 21.22 19.24 -13.67
CA LEU A 164 20.12 18.28 -13.56
C LEU A 164 19.50 18.29 -12.16
N LEU A 165 20.34 18.34 -11.12
CA LEU A 165 19.88 18.47 -9.74
C LEU A 165 19.07 19.76 -9.53
N LEU A 166 19.53 20.90 -10.06
CA LEU A 166 18.80 22.17 -10.01
C LEU A 166 17.42 22.10 -10.70
N LYS A 167 17.31 21.39 -11.83
CA LYS A 167 16.03 21.18 -12.52
C LYS A 167 15.09 20.33 -11.69
N VAL A 168 15.59 19.26 -11.09
CA VAL A 168 14.82 18.37 -10.21
C VAL A 168 14.35 19.12 -8.97
N ASP A 169 15.21 19.93 -8.35
CA ASP A 169 14.86 20.78 -7.20
C ASP A 169 13.79 21.82 -7.56
N SER A 170 13.91 22.44 -8.74
CA SER A 170 12.90 23.39 -9.24
C SER A 170 11.56 22.71 -9.47
N ALA A 171 11.57 21.47 -9.99
CA ALA A 171 10.35 20.68 -10.18
C ALA A 171 9.73 20.30 -8.82
N LEU A 172 10.54 19.84 -7.84
CA LEU A 172 10.05 19.54 -6.50
C LEU A 172 9.44 20.76 -5.82
N GLN A 173 10.08 21.92 -5.94
CA GLN A 173 9.58 23.17 -5.38
C GLN A 173 8.22 23.55 -5.98
N TYR A 174 8.08 23.44 -7.30
CA TYR A 174 6.82 23.74 -7.98
C TYR A 174 5.69 22.79 -7.56
N VAL A 175 5.98 21.48 -7.47
CA VAL A 175 5.01 20.49 -6.99
C VAL A 175 4.69 20.75 -5.52
N TRP A 176 5.69 21.02 -4.68
CA TRP A 176 5.50 21.35 -3.27
C TRP A 176 4.56 22.55 -3.09
N GLU A 177 4.78 23.65 -3.81
CA GLU A 177 3.90 24.82 -3.75
C GLU A 177 2.47 24.44 -4.12
N THR A 178 2.31 23.63 -5.17
CA THR A 178 1.01 23.15 -5.62
C THR A 178 0.30 22.31 -4.55
N LEU A 179 1.02 21.39 -3.88
CA LEU A 179 0.48 20.59 -2.77
C LEU A 179 -0.02 21.45 -1.60
N HIS A 180 0.52 22.66 -1.43
CA HIS A 180 0.17 23.59 -0.35
C HIS A 180 -0.79 24.72 -0.77
N THR A 181 -1.35 24.69 -1.99
CA THR A 181 -2.30 25.71 -2.47
C THR A 181 -3.76 25.52 -1.96
N GLY A 182 -3.99 24.67 -0.96
CA GLY A 182 -5.33 24.39 -0.42
C GLY A 182 -5.32 23.53 0.85
N GLN A 183 -6.46 22.89 1.16
CA GLN A 183 -6.50 21.88 2.22
C GLN A 183 -5.88 20.57 1.71
N TRP A 184 -5.04 19.94 2.53
CA TRP A 184 -4.34 18.69 2.17
C TRP A 184 -5.27 17.57 1.69
N LYS A 185 -6.48 17.49 2.26
CA LYS A 185 -7.49 16.48 1.91
C LYS A 185 -8.01 16.60 0.46
N ASP A 186 -7.93 17.80 -0.12
CA ASP A 186 -8.46 18.12 -1.45
C ASP A 186 -7.37 18.05 -2.54
N VAL A 187 -6.14 17.68 -2.16
CA VAL A 187 -5.00 17.56 -3.06
C VAL A 187 -5.19 16.36 -3.98
N ASP A 188 -5.04 16.59 -5.29
CA ASP A 188 -5.13 15.54 -6.30
C ASP A 188 -3.99 14.50 -6.12
N SER A 189 -4.37 13.23 -6.18
CA SER A 189 -3.47 12.08 -6.14
C SER A 189 -2.36 12.17 -7.21
N GLU A 190 -2.64 12.75 -8.37
CA GLU A 190 -1.65 12.87 -9.44
C GLU A 190 -0.48 13.80 -9.07
N TRP A 191 -0.72 14.86 -8.29
CA TRP A 191 0.36 15.72 -7.79
C TRP A 191 1.24 15.00 -6.76
N ARG A 192 0.65 14.15 -5.93
CA ARG A 192 1.38 13.31 -4.95
C ARG A 192 2.23 12.24 -5.64
N LYS A 193 1.69 11.60 -6.68
CA LYS A 193 2.45 10.67 -7.54
C LYS A 193 3.60 11.39 -8.22
N LEU A 194 3.37 12.58 -8.78
CA LEU A 194 4.42 13.37 -9.41
C LEU A 194 5.54 13.72 -8.43
N TYR A 195 5.21 14.14 -7.21
CA TYR A 195 6.21 14.39 -6.16
C TYR A 195 7.06 13.14 -5.90
N SER A 196 6.44 11.97 -5.85
CA SER A 196 7.12 10.68 -5.64
C SER A 196 8.08 10.33 -6.78
N TYR A 197 7.66 10.55 -8.04
CA TYR A 197 8.53 10.32 -9.20
C TYR A 197 9.73 11.27 -9.22
N VAL A 198 9.51 12.56 -8.95
CA VAL A 198 10.60 13.54 -8.93
C VAL A 198 11.57 13.26 -7.78
N SER A 199 11.08 12.87 -6.61
CA SER A 199 11.90 12.40 -5.48
C SER A 199 12.70 11.14 -5.81
N LEU A 200 12.12 10.20 -6.56
CA LEU A 200 12.83 9.01 -7.06
C LEU A 200 14.00 9.41 -7.98
N PHE A 201 13.76 10.31 -8.94
CA PHE A 201 14.83 10.81 -9.80
C PHE A 201 15.92 11.50 -8.99
N LYS A 202 15.56 12.33 -8.00
CA LYS A 202 16.52 12.97 -7.11
C LYS A 202 17.38 11.95 -6.35
N ALA A 203 16.76 10.91 -5.79
CA ALA A 203 17.47 9.86 -5.08
C ALA A 203 18.45 9.11 -5.99
N LEU A 204 18.04 8.77 -7.21
CA LEU A 204 18.92 8.10 -8.19
C LEU A 204 20.10 8.97 -8.60
N LEU A 205 19.91 10.28 -8.73
CA LEU A 205 21.01 11.21 -9.03
C LEU A 205 22.07 11.23 -7.92
N TYR A 206 21.65 11.24 -6.66
CA TYR A 206 22.59 11.15 -5.54
C TYR A 206 23.33 9.81 -5.50
N LEU A 207 22.67 8.71 -5.85
CA LEU A 207 23.29 7.38 -5.85
C LEU A 207 24.32 7.18 -6.97
N GLU A 208 24.10 7.79 -8.13
CA GLU A 208 24.95 7.59 -9.32
C GLU A 208 26.11 8.59 -9.41
N PHE A 209 25.89 9.84 -8.97
CA PHE A 209 26.80 10.95 -9.28
C PHE A 209 27.42 11.67 -8.08
N ASP A 210 27.01 11.38 -6.83
CA ASP A 210 27.67 12.00 -5.68
C ASP A 210 29.08 11.40 -5.50
N LYS A 211 30.07 12.28 -5.31
CA LYS A 211 31.49 11.90 -5.19
C LYS A 211 31.81 11.29 -3.83
N ASP A 212 31.08 11.69 -2.80
CA ASP A 212 31.19 11.11 -1.47
C ASP A 212 30.08 10.06 -1.30
N GLU A 213 30.49 8.79 -1.28
CA GLU A 213 29.58 7.64 -1.15
C GLU A 213 28.66 7.77 0.07
N ILE A 214 29.15 8.31 1.21
CA ILE A 214 28.33 8.44 2.42
C ILE A 214 27.35 9.60 2.29
N SER A 215 27.81 10.76 1.84
CA SER A 215 26.95 11.93 1.58
C SER A 215 25.85 11.61 0.58
N GLY A 216 26.20 10.95 -0.52
CA GLY A 216 25.26 10.53 -1.56
C GLY A 216 24.18 9.62 -1.01
N LEU A 217 24.56 8.63 -0.19
CA LEU A 217 23.59 7.75 0.47
C LEU A 217 22.66 8.51 1.44
N VAL A 218 23.19 9.44 2.24
CA VAL A 218 22.37 10.25 3.17
C VAL A 218 21.39 11.17 2.42
N ASN A 219 21.85 11.80 1.34
CA ASN A 219 20.98 12.66 0.53
C ASN A 219 19.94 11.85 -0.26
N ALA A 220 20.31 10.66 -0.74
CA ALA A 220 19.40 9.76 -1.44
C ALA A 220 18.26 9.26 -0.54
N ILE A 221 18.57 8.82 0.68
CA ILE A 221 17.53 8.35 1.61
C ILE A 221 16.61 9.48 2.04
N ALA A 222 17.15 10.69 2.28
CA ALA A 222 16.34 11.86 2.58
C ALA A 222 15.39 12.22 1.42
N ALA A 223 15.86 12.14 0.18
CA ALA A 223 15.01 12.35 -1.00
C ALA A 223 13.91 11.27 -1.10
N CYS A 224 14.24 10.00 -0.85
CA CYS A 224 13.23 8.94 -0.81
C CYS A 224 12.17 9.18 0.26
N ASP A 225 12.57 9.51 1.48
CA ASP A 225 11.66 9.75 2.59
C ASP A 225 10.78 10.97 2.37
N MET A 226 11.29 12.04 1.77
CA MET A 226 10.43 13.17 1.34
C MET A 226 9.37 12.71 0.33
N GLY A 227 9.75 11.86 -0.63
CA GLY A 227 8.80 11.23 -1.55
C GLY A 227 7.73 10.39 -0.86
N LEU A 228 8.10 9.67 0.20
CA LEU A 228 7.17 8.84 1.00
C LEU A 228 6.27 9.67 1.92
N ILE A 229 6.76 10.79 2.45
CA ILE A 229 6.01 11.68 3.35
C ILE A 229 5.01 12.52 2.56
N MET A 230 5.44 13.11 1.45
CA MET A 230 4.64 14.08 0.69
C MET A 230 3.87 13.46 -0.47
N GLY A 231 4.25 12.24 -0.89
CA GLY A 231 3.78 11.60 -2.11
C GLY A 231 2.84 10.42 -1.88
N GLU A 232 2.77 9.56 -2.88
CA GLU A 232 2.01 8.30 -2.89
C GLU A 232 2.92 7.15 -3.33
N PRO A 233 2.61 5.90 -2.93
CA PRO A 233 3.37 4.74 -3.40
C PRO A 233 3.37 4.65 -4.93
N ILE A 234 4.57 4.62 -5.52
CA ILE A 234 4.80 4.40 -6.96
C ILE A 234 5.60 3.12 -7.19
N LEU A 235 5.42 2.51 -8.36
CA LEU A 235 6.20 1.35 -8.83
C LEU A 235 6.34 0.25 -7.75
N ASP A 236 5.20 -0.14 -7.17
CA ASP A 236 5.12 -1.16 -6.12
C ASP A 236 6.03 -0.91 -4.90
N GLY A 237 6.16 0.37 -4.51
CA GLY A 237 6.92 0.76 -3.32
C GLY A 237 8.42 0.87 -3.55
N LEU A 238 8.86 1.20 -4.77
CA LEU A 238 10.29 1.32 -5.11
C LEU A 238 11.06 2.26 -4.17
N LEU A 239 10.47 3.40 -3.78
CA LEU A 239 11.08 4.33 -2.83
C LEU A 239 11.37 3.68 -1.47
N ASN A 240 10.45 2.85 -0.95
CA ASN A 240 10.67 2.09 0.29
C ASN A 240 11.84 1.13 0.14
N ASN A 241 11.91 0.40 -0.98
CA ASN A 241 12.97 -0.57 -1.22
C ASN A 241 14.36 0.09 -1.32
N ILE A 242 14.44 1.25 -1.97
CA ILE A 242 15.68 2.04 -2.05
C ILE A 242 16.04 2.56 -0.66
N ALA A 243 15.11 3.20 0.06
CA ALA A 243 15.37 3.75 1.39
C ALA A 243 15.82 2.67 2.40
N ASP A 244 15.17 1.50 2.39
CA ASP A 244 15.54 0.36 3.24
C ASP A 244 16.95 -0.16 2.92
N SER A 245 17.27 -0.31 1.63
CA SER A 245 18.60 -0.78 1.19
C SER A 245 19.71 0.22 1.54
N VAL A 246 19.42 1.52 1.39
CA VAL A 246 20.37 2.60 1.72
C VAL A 246 20.56 2.69 3.24
N ASN A 247 19.50 2.59 4.03
CA ASN A 247 19.58 2.57 5.50
C ASN A 247 20.46 1.39 5.98
N GLU A 248 20.27 0.19 5.43
CA GLU A 248 21.08 -0.98 5.80
C GLU A 248 22.57 -0.77 5.47
N LYS A 249 22.88 -0.16 4.31
CA LYS A 249 24.27 0.18 3.94
C LYS A 249 24.86 1.21 4.89
N LEU A 250 24.13 2.30 5.17
CA LEU A 250 24.58 3.35 6.09
C LEU A 250 24.81 2.81 7.51
N TRP A 251 23.95 1.91 7.99
CA TRP A 251 24.14 1.24 9.27
C TRP A 251 25.43 0.41 9.32
N LYS A 252 25.74 -0.37 8.28
CA LYS A 252 27.00 -1.15 8.21
C LYS A 252 28.25 -0.27 8.23
N PHE A 253 28.21 0.89 7.56
CA PHE A 253 29.28 1.88 7.64
C PHE A 253 29.45 2.47 9.04
N SER A 254 28.34 2.68 9.76
CA SER A 254 28.32 3.19 11.13
C SER A 254 28.80 2.17 12.17
N GLU A 255 28.38 0.91 12.08
CA GLU A 255 28.85 -0.18 12.96
C GLU A 255 30.37 -0.34 12.92
N THR A 256 30.97 -0.23 11.73
CA THR A 256 32.43 -0.27 11.53
C THR A 256 33.13 0.85 12.30
N LYS A 257 32.47 1.99 12.54
CA LYS A 257 32.96 3.11 13.35
C LYS A 257 32.62 2.98 14.84
N ARG A 258 31.45 2.44 15.21
CA ARG A 258 31.02 2.25 16.61
C ARG A 258 31.83 1.19 17.36
N ALA A 259 32.41 0.21 16.66
CA ALA A 259 33.30 -0.80 17.26
C ALA A 259 34.57 -0.24 17.97
N ILE A 260 34.78 1.08 17.94
CA ILE A 260 35.92 1.77 18.58
C ILE A 260 35.49 2.56 19.84
N GLN A 261 34.19 2.67 20.13
CA GLN A 261 33.69 3.45 21.27
C GLN A 261 32.42 2.83 21.85
N GLU A 262 32.61 1.91 22.80
CA GLU A 262 31.55 1.46 23.69
C GLU A 262 31.97 1.70 25.14
N ASN A 263 31.19 2.53 25.83
CA ASN A 263 30.88 2.42 27.25
C ASN A 263 30.04 3.62 27.64
N GLN A 264 28.72 3.51 27.54
CA GLN A 264 27.79 4.21 28.44
C GLN A 264 26.59 3.30 28.66
N GLU A 265 26.51 2.75 29.87
CA GLU A 265 25.33 2.06 30.38
C GLU A 265 24.23 3.11 30.62
N GLU A 266 23.00 2.79 30.20
CA GLU A 266 21.82 3.56 30.55
C GLU A 266 21.61 3.50 32.07
N GLN A 267 21.79 4.65 32.74
CA GLN A 267 21.33 4.79 34.11
C GLN A 267 19.80 4.89 34.10
N GLU A 268 19.14 3.82 34.55
CA GLU A 268 17.76 3.91 35.00
C GLU A 268 17.71 4.87 36.19
N ASP A 269 17.17 6.07 35.95
CA ASP A 269 16.90 7.03 37.00
C ASP A 269 15.77 6.49 37.89
N SER A 270 16.19 5.75 38.92
CA SER A 270 15.32 5.23 39.96
C SER A 270 14.81 6.39 40.83
N SER A 271 13.49 6.39 41.06
CA SER A 271 12.76 7.19 42.06
C SER A 271 12.42 8.64 41.68
N GLU A 272 11.34 8.84 40.89
CA GLU A 272 10.20 9.69 41.28
C GLU A 272 9.02 9.66 40.26
N CYS A 273 7.79 9.55 40.82
CA CYS A 273 6.48 9.93 40.29
C CYS A 273 5.76 9.06 39.24
N TYR A 274 5.45 7.80 39.61
CA TYR A 274 4.21 7.18 39.13
C TYR A 274 3.00 7.92 39.75
N PRO A 275 1.93 8.21 39.00
CA PRO A 275 0.74 8.84 39.58
C PRO A 275 0.12 7.94 40.65
N GLN A 276 -0.33 8.52 41.76
CA GLN A 276 -1.11 7.78 42.74
C GLN A 276 -2.51 7.52 42.17
N MET A 277 -2.78 6.28 41.81
CA MET A 277 -4.06 5.89 41.19
C MET A 277 -5.07 5.41 42.23
N ASN A 278 -6.34 5.74 42.04
CA ASN A 278 -7.47 5.25 42.79
C ASN A 278 -7.97 3.92 42.22
N LYS A 279 -7.87 2.86 43.03
CA LYS A 279 -8.28 1.49 42.66
C LYS A 279 -9.74 1.38 42.25
N GLU A 280 -10.61 2.28 42.73
CA GLU A 280 -12.04 2.28 42.38
C GLU A 280 -12.29 2.70 40.92
N ASN A 281 -11.35 3.42 40.32
CA ASN A 281 -11.46 3.98 38.97
C ASN A 281 -10.64 3.19 37.94
N PHE A 282 -10.21 1.96 38.25
CA PHE A 282 -9.37 1.22 37.31
C PHE A 282 -10.15 0.75 36.10
N VAL A 283 -9.53 0.90 34.92
CA VAL A 283 -10.02 0.26 33.70
C VAL A 283 -10.00 -1.26 33.89
N GLU A 284 -11.08 -1.93 33.50
CA GLU A 284 -11.19 -3.38 33.57
C GLU A 284 -10.11 -4.04 32.70
N THR A 285 -9.41 -5.02 33.27
CA THR A 285 -8.40 -5.81 32.55
C THR A 285 -8.98 -7.19 32.20
N VAL A 286 -8.94 -7.54 30.93
CA VAL A 286 -9.39 -8.81 30.38
C VAL A 286 -8.23 -9.51 29.68
N HIS A 287 -8.16 -10.84 29.83
CA HIS A 287 -7.14 -11.64 29.15
C HIS A 287 -7.76 -12.28 27.91
N ILE A 288 -7.24 -11.91 26.72
CA ILE A 288 -7.64 -12.40 25.39
C ILE A 288 -9.15 -12.71 25.31
N PRO A 289 -10.05 -11.70 25.39
CA PRO A 289 -11.49 -11.94 25.32
C PRO A 289 -11.84 -12.60 23.98
N SER A 290 -12.81 -13.51 23.99
CA SER A 290 -13.32 -14.08 22.74
C SER A 290 -13.90 -12.97 21.86
N ILE A 291 -13.85 -13.15 20.53
CA ILE A 291 -14.43 -12.18 19.58
C ILE A 291 -15.91 -11.90 19.90
N GLU A 292 -16.68 -12.92 20.28
CA GLU A 292 -18.09 -12.78 20.66
C GLU A 292 -18.24 -11.92 21.93
N THR A 293 -17.45 -12.19 22.96
CA THR A 293 -17.45 -11.40 24.20
C THR A 293 -17.04 -9.96 23.92
N PHE A 294 -16.01 -9.74 23.10
CA PHE A 294 -15.57 -8.41 22.74
C PHE A 294 -16.68 -7.64 22.01
N LEU A 295 -17.27 -8.24 20.98
CA LEU A 295 -18.32 -7.62 20.18
C LEU A 295 -19.60 -7.33 20.98
N LEU A 296 -20.04 -8.28 21.81
CA LEU A 296 -21.32 -8.16 22.52
C LEU A 296 -21.21 -7.34 23.80
N ASP A 297 -20.12 -7.43 24.55
CA ASP A 297 -20.02 -6.92 25.92
C ASP A 297 -19.05 -5.74 26.10
N ILE A 298 -18.13 -5.52 25.16
CA ILE A 298 -17.04 -4.54 25.28
C ILE A 298 -17.14 -3.43 24.24
N MET A 299 -17.21 -3.79 22.95
CA MET A 299 -17.25 -2.86 21.82
C MET A 299 -18.41 -1.86 22.00
N ASP A 300 -18.15 -0.58 21.71
CA ASP A 300 -19.05 0.57 21.96
C ASP A 300 -19.52 0.82 23.41
N LYS A 301 -19.15 -0.01 24.39
CA LYS A 301 -19.72 0.05 25.74
C LYS A 301 -18.75 0.56 26.80
N LYS A 302 -17.52 0.06 26.80
CA LYS A 302 -16.56 0.34 27.86
C LYS A 302 -15.11 0.20 27.37
N PRO A 303 -14.18 1.00 27.92
CA PRO A 303 -12.76 0.78 27.69
C PRO A 303 -12.31 -0.46 28.46
N VAL A 304 -11.35 -1.20 27.88
CA VAL A 304 -10.74 -2.36 28.53
C VAL A 304 -9.25 -2.45 28.23
N VAL A 305 -8.48 -2.94 29.19
CA VAL A 305 -7.10 -3.36 28.95
C VAL A 305 -7.12 -4.84 28.56
N ILE A 306 -6.63 -5.16 27.36
CA ILE A 306 -6.50 -6.51 26.83
C ILE A 306 -5.06 -6.97 27.02
N THR A 307 -4.88 -8.09 27.73
CA THR A 307 -3.58 -8.74 27.94
C THR A 307 -3.49 -10.03 27.12
N GLY A 308 -2.27 -10.45 26.77
CA GLY A 308 -1.98 -11.69 26.04
C GLY A 308 -2.17 -11.61 24.51
N ALA A 309 -2.86 -10.59 24.01
CA ALA A 309 -3.12 -10.41 22.58
C ALA A 309 -1.89 -9.96 21.77
N MET A 310 -0.79 -9.58 22.44
CA MET A 310 0.45 -9.11 21.80
C MET A 310 1.63 -10.08 22.00
N ASP A 311 1.47 -11.14 22.79
CA ASP A 311 2.57 -12.02 23.22
C ASP A 311 3.30 -12.69 22.04
N PHE A 312 2.61 -12.88 20.93
CA PHE A 312 3.10 -13.52 19.71
C PHE A 312 3.66 -12.54 18.67
N TRP A 313 3.70 -11.23 18.96
CA TRP A 313 4.32 -10.25 18.07
C TRP A 313 5.85 -10.44 18.09
N PRO A 314 6.53 -10.38 16.93
CA PRO A 314 8.00 -10.41 16.90
C PRO A 314 8.62 -9.28 17.73
N ALA A 315 7.98 -8.10 17.78
CA ALA A 315 8.40 -6.97 18.61
C ALA A 315 8.45 -7.29 20.13
N MET A 316 7.74 -8.31 20.59
CA MET A 316 7.73 -8.75 22.01
C MET A 316 8.76 -9.85 22.31
N SER A 317 9.32 -10.48 21.27
CA SER A 317 10.17 -11.67 21.37
C SER A 317 11.43 -11.56 20.51
N GLU A 318 11.36 -11.95 19.23
CA GLU A 318 12.51 -12.11 18.32
C GLU A 318 13.15 -10.77 17.89
N SER A 319 12.32 -9.77 17.60
CA SER A 319 12.71 -8.43 17.14
C SER A 319 12.42 -7.38 18.21
N ARG A 320 12.84 -7.62 19.46
CA ARG A 320 12.55 -6.69 20.56
C ARG A 320 13.05 -5.27 20.25
N TRP A 321 12.11 -4.33 20.23
CA TRP A 321 12.42 -2.94 19.98
C TRP A 321 13.23 -2.36 21.14
N SER A 322 14.45 -1.97 20.83
CA SER A 322 15.39 -1.24 21.68
C SER A 322 15.88 -0.02 20.92
N ILE A 323 16.56 0.91 21.61
CA ILE A 323 17.16 2.07 20.94
C ILE A 323 18.11 1.61 19.82
N ASP A 324 18.98 0.64 20.07
CA ASP A 324 19.88 0.13 19.02
C ASP A 324 19.15 -0.56 17.87
N TYR A 325 18.07 -1.31 18.15
CA TYR A 325 17.24 -1.88 17.09
C TYR A 325 16.61 -0.80 16.21
N LEU A 326 16.06 0.25 16.83
CA LEU A 326 15.45 1.37 16.09
C LEU A 326 16.50 2.14 15.28
N ARG A 327 17.71 2.37 15.82
CA ARG A 327 18.82 2.99 15.07
C ARG A 327 19.24 2.13 13.88
N LYS A 328 19.25 0.81 14.03
CA LYS A 328 19.57 -0.13 12.94
C LYS A 328 18.52 -0.09 11.83
N VAL A 329 17.25 -0.22 12.18
CA VAL A 329 16.17 -0.39 11.19
C VAL A 329 15.71 0.93 10.59
N ALA A 330 15.73 2.01 11.37
CA ALA A 330 15.11 3.27 11.00
C ALA A 330 16.03 4.50 11.18
N GLY A 331 17.26 4.34 11.68
CA GLY A 331 18.08 5.46 12.17
C GLY A 331 18.32 6.58 11.16
N TYR A 332 18.49 6.26 9.88
CA TYR A 332 18.72 7.26 8.83
C TYR A 332 17.44 7.73 8.14
N ARG A 333 16.27 7.24 8.58
CA ARG A 333 14.98 7.61 8.02
C ARG A 333 14.55 8.98 8.56
N THR A 334 14.06 9.82 7.66
CA THR A 334 13.49 11.13 8.01
C THR A 334 12.05 10.96 8.48
N VAL A 335 11.72 11.51 9.64
CA VAL A 335 10.41 11.41 10.28
C VAL A 335 9.94 12.79 10.76
N PRO A 336 8.63 13.07 10.75
CA PRO A 336 8.08 14.25 11.39
C PRO A 336 8.02 14.08 12.91
N ILE A 337 8.38 15.15 13.62
CA ILE A 337 8.27 15.25 15.07
C ILE A 337 7.58 16.55 15.46
N GLU A 338 6.86 16.49 16.57
CA GLU A 338 6.34 17.64 17.28
C GLU A 338 7.37 18.11 18.31
N ILE A 339 7.59 19.42 18.39
CA ILE A 339 8.48 20.05 19.36
C ILE A 339 7.65 20.99 20.23
N GLY A 340 7.66 20.76 21.54
CA GLY A 340 6.88 21.51 22.53
C GLY A 340 6.31 20.58 23.61
N SER A 341 5.84 21.16 24.72
CA SER A 341 5.25 20.39 25.83
C SER A 341 3.92 19.73 25.46
N LYS A 342 3.05 20.48 24.79
CA LYS A 342 1.72 20.05 24.34
C LYS A 342 1.37 20.75 23.02
N TYR A 343 0.58 20.11 22.16
CA TYR A 343 0.11 20.72 20.91
C TYR A 343 -0.88 21.89 21.10
N THR A 344 -1.35 22.10 22.33
CA THR A 344 -2.18 23.23 22.72
C THR A 344 -1.37 24.49 23.05
N ASP A 345 -0.04 24.40 23.12
CA ASP A 345 0.82 25.50 23.53
C ASP A 345 1.26 26.35 22.32
N ASP A 346 1.32 27.67 22.48
CA ASP A 346 1.73 28.61 21.41
C ASP A 346 3.16 28.37 20.89
N ALA A 347 4.00 27.70 21.68
CA ALA A 347 5.38 27.35 21.33
C ALA A 347 5.51 26.03 20.54
N TRP A 348 4.39 25.33 20.29
CA TRP A 348 4.39 24.07 19.54
C TRP A 348 4.76 24.30 18.06
N SER A 349 5.58 23.40 17.54
CA SER A 349 5.96 23.39 16.12
C SER A 349 6.18 21.96 15.62
N GLN A 350 6.15 21.79 14.30
CA GLN A 350 6.54 20.54 13.64
C GLN A 350 7.87 20.70 12.94
N SER A 351 8.68 19.65 12.97
CA SER A 351 9.99 19.60 12.30
C SER A 351 10.23 18.22 11.70
N LEU A 352 11.08 18.17 10.68
CA LEU A 352 11.58 16.91 10.11
C LEU A 352 12.99 16.67 10.63
N THR A 353 13.26 15.46 11.10
CA THR A 353 14.58 15.05 11.58
C THR A 353 14.80 13.58 11.25
N THR A 354 16.04 13.09 11.36
CA THR A 354 16.29 11.64 11.27
C THR A 354 15.94 10.95 12.59
N VAL A 355 15.62 9.66 12.55
CA VAL A 355 15.37 8.87 13.79
C VAL A 355 16.60 8.87 14.71
N ASN A 356 17.83 8.82 14.16
CA ASN A 356 19.06 8.92 14.94
C ASN A 356 19.16 10.26 15.68
N GLU A 357 18.98 11.38 14.96
CA GLU A 357 18.98 12.71 15.57
C GLU A 357 17.84 12.87 16.59
N PHE A 358 16.67 12.29 16.31
CA PHE A 358 15.57 12.30 17.26
C PHE A 358 15.94 11.60 18.57
N ILE A 359 16.54 10.41 18.47
CA ILE A 359 17.01 9.64 19.63
C ILE A 359 18.08 10.43 20.40
N ASP A 360 19.11 10.91 19.71
CA ASP A 360 20.25 11.57 20.36
C ASP A 360 19.80 12.90 21.02
N ASN A 361 18.97 13.70 20.34
CA ASN A 361 18.58 15.02 20.81
C ASN A 361 17.41 15.02 21.82
N TYR A 362 16.46 14.08 21.72
CA TYR A 362 15.21 14.14 22.50
C TYR A 362 14.97 12.94 23.42
N ILE A 363 15.58 11.78 23.13
CA ILE A 363 15.38 10.57 23.95
C ILE A 363 16.51 10.41 24.97
N LEU A 364 17.77 10.48 24.52
CA LEU A 364 18.94 10.28 25.37
C LEU A 364 19.34 11.53 26.16
N THR A 365 19.00 12.72 25.65
CA THR A 365 19.35 13.99 26.29
C THR A 365 18.25 14.47 27.24
N SER A 366 18.50 14.40 28.55
CA SER A 366 17.49 14.63 29.60
C SER A 366 16.98 16.08 29.76
N ASN A 367 17.64 17.07 29.14
CA ASN A 367 17.32 18.51 29.28
C ASN A 367 16.82 19.15 27.98
N ALA A 368 16.54 18.36 26.94
CA ALA A 368 16.01 18.89 25.69
C ALA A 368 14.53 19.31 25.82
N THR A 369 14.12 20.26 25.00
CA THR A 369 12.71 20.56 24.74
C THR A 369 11.98 19.27 24.37
N ALA A 370 10.75 19.04 24.83
CA ALA A 370 10.04 17.79 24.54
C ALA A 370 9.86 17.62 23.02
N GLY A 371 10.37 16.50 22.49
CA GLY A 371 10.18 16.07 21.10
C GLY A 371 9.33 14.81 21.05
N TYR A 372 8.34 14.74 20.17
CA TYR A 372 7.44 13.61 20.06
C TYR A 372 7.15 13.24 18.61
N LEU A 373 7.49 12.01 18.21
CA LEU A 373 6.95 11.43 16.98
C LEU A 373 5.53 10.98 17.28
N ALA A 374 4.55 11.79 16.88
CA ALA A 374 3.14 11.61 17.17
C ALA A 374 2.34 11.43 15.88
N GLN A 375 1.29 10.60 15.96
CA GLN A 375 0.26 10.47 14.91
C GLN A 375 0.82 10.29 13.49
N TYR A 376 1.88 9.50 13.35
CA TYR A 376 2.55 9.31 12.06
C TYR A 376 2.45 7.86 11.56
N GLN A 377 2.17 7.67 10.27
CA GLN A 377 2.04 6.36 9.62
C GLN A 377 3.39 5.68 9.34
N LEU A 378 4.25 5.61 10.37
CA LEU A 378 5.63 5.13 10.28
C LEU A 378 5.76 3.74 9.65
N PHE A 379 4.79 2.86 9.88
CA PHE A 379 4.80 1.49 9.36
C PHE A 379 4.56 1.39 7.85
N GLN A 380 4.00 2.43 7.22
CA GLN A 380 3.91 2.52 5.77
C GLN A 380 5.24 2.98 5.15
N GLN A 381 5.91 3.92 5.82
CA GLN A 381 7.23 4.42 5.41
C GLN A 381 8.33 3.37 5.65
N ILE A 382 8.26 2.60 6.75
CA ILE A 382 9.30 1.65 7.18
C ILE A 382 8.67 0.25 7.29
N PRO A 383 8.54 -0.49 6.17
CA PRO A 383 7.91 -1.82 6.17
C PRO A 383 8.61 -2.85 7.05
N GLN A 384 9.89 -2.66 7.37
CA GLN A 384 10.63 -3.54 8.29
C GLN A 384 10.01 -3.54 9.69
N LEU A 385 9.67 -2.36 10.24
CA LEU A 385 8.98 -2.26 11.53
C LEU A 385 7.58 -2.85 11.47
N LYS A 386 6.91 -2.77 10.31
CA LYS A 386 5.59 -3.37 10.10
C LYS A 386 5.63 -4.91 10.21
N LYS A 387 6.75 -5.55 9.88
CA LYS A 387 6.90 -7.01 10.00
C LYS A 387 6.98 -7.47 11.46
N ASP A 388 7.34 -6.58 12.38
CA ASP A 388 7.48 -6.93 13.79
C ASP A 388 6.17 -6.85 14.58
N ILE A 389 5.12 -6.33 13.95
CA ILE A 389 3.80 -6.11 14.55
C ILE A 389 2.73 -6.86 13.77
N LEU A 390 1.66 -7.24 14.46
CA LEU A 390 0.52 -7.93 13.85
C LEU A 390 -0.74 -7.10 14.06
N PHE A 391 -1.74 -7.27 13.19
CA PHE A 391 -3.02 -6.62 13.38
C PHE A 391 -3.86 -7.43 14.38
N PRO A 392 -4.36 -6.82 15.46
CA PRO A 392 -5.28 -7.50 16.36
C PRO A 392 -6.57 -7.89 15.64
N ASP A 393 -7.07 -9.11 15.89
CA ASP A 393 -8.30 -9.60 15.25
C ASP A 393 -9.53 -8.74 15.57
N TYR A 394 -9.52 -8.05 16.72
CA TYR A 394 -10.59 -7.15 17.16
C TYR A 394 -10.81 -5.96 16.22
N CYS A 395 -9.76 -5.52 15.51
CA CYS A 395 -9.82 -4.38 14.59
C CYS A 395 -10.54 -4.70 13.27
N TYR A 396 -10.95 -5.97 13.05
CA TYR A 396 -11.72 -6.38 11.87
C TYR A 396 -13.22 -6.51 12.17
N LEU A 397 -13.68 -6.10 13.35
CA LEU A 397 -15.06 -6.27 13.79
C LEU A 397 -15.97 -5.11 13.40
N GLY A 398 -15.42 -3.92 13.14
CA GLY A 398 -16.16 -2.84 12.53
C GLY A 398 -16.33 -3.04 11.03
N THR A 399 -16.82 -2.00 10.37
CA THR A 399 -17.29 -2.08 8.98
C THR A 399 -16.45 -1.24 8.03
N CYS A 400 -15.27 -0.77 8.47
CA CYS A 400 -14.40 0.07 7.67
C CYS A 400 -13.30 -0.79 7.02
N ASP A 401 -13.11 -0.64 5.72
CA ASP A 401 -12.03 -1.32 5.00
C ASP A 401 -10.65 -0.66 5.26
N ASP A 402 -10.62 0.59 5.73
CA ASP A 402 -9.41 1.38 5.95
C ASP A 402 -9.15 1.61 7.44
N ILE A 403 -8.26 0.80 8.03
CA ILE A 403 -7.75 0.97 9.40
C ILE A 403 -6.53 1.90 9.36
N GLN A 404 -6.61 3.04 10.04
CA GLN A 404 -5.47 3.94 10.15
C GLN A 404 -4.52 3.46 11.24
N VAL A 405 -3.24 3.34 10.91
CA VAL A 405 -2.22 2.84 11.83
C VAL A 405 -1.15 3.88 12.04
N ASN A 406 -1.04 4.40 13.27
CA ASN A 406 -0.02 5.38 13.60
C ASN A 406 0.95 4.89 14.68
N ALA A 407 2.17 5.40 14.61
CA ALA A 407 3.21 5.21 15.61
C ALA A 407 3.27 6.43 16.54
N TRP A 408 3.63 6.14 17.78
CA TRP A 408 3.85 7.13 18.82
C TRP A 408 5.17 6.79 19.52
N PHE A 409 6.19 7.60 19.31
CA PHE A 409 7.51 7.39 19.88
C PHE A 409 8.03 8.67 20.52
N GLY A 410 8.29 8.63 21.82
CA GLY A 410 8.73 9.81 22.56
C GLY A 410 9.41 9.49 23.88
N PRO A 411 10.07 10.49 24.49
CA PRO A 411 10.71 10.34 25.77
C PRO A 411 9.68 10.23 26.91
N ARG A 412 10.21 10.04 28.11
CA ARG A 412 9.45 10.19 29.35
C ARG A 412 8.83 11.61 29.43
N ARG A 413 7.65 11.73 30.04
CA ARG A 413 6.86 12.97 30.24
C ARG A 413 6.22 13.57 28.99
N THR A 414 6.29 12.93 27.83
CA THR A 414 5.46 13.34 26.70
C THR A 414 3.98 13.26 27.08
N ILE A 415 3.22 14.30 26.74
CA ILE A 415 1.79 14.42 27.07
C ILE A 415 0.98 14.57 25.79
N SER A 416 -0.08 13.78 25.67
CA SER A 416 -1.20 14.08 24.79
C SER A 416 -2.33 14.68 25.65
N PRO A 417 -2.64 15.98 25.49
CA PRO A 417 -3.77 16.64 26.14
C PRO A 417 -5.07 15.85 26.05
N LEU A 418 -6.01 16.13 26.96
CA LEU A 418 -7.29 15.44 27.00
C LEU A 418 -8.10 15.74 25.73
N HIS A 419 -8.35 14.73 24.91
CA HIS A 419 -9.11 14.84 23.66
C HIS A 419 -9.95 13.59 23.42
N TYR A 420 -10.80 13.59 22.40
CA TYR A 420 -11.47 12.39 21.92
C TYR A 420 -11.26 12.18 20.42
N ASP A 421 -11.27 10.90 20.04
CA ASP A 421 -11.28 10.46 18.65
C ASP A 421 -12.69 10.04 18.23
N PRO A 422 -13.08 10.23 16.97
CA PRO A 422 -14.38 9.78 16.47
C PRO A 422 -14.44 8.26 16.22
N ASP A 423 -13.29 7.59 16.18
CA ASP A 423 -13.11 6.21 15.75
C ASP A 423 -12.88 5.28 16.96
N HIS A 424 -13.06 3.97 16.78
CA HIS A 424 -12.56 2.97 17.72
C HIS A 424 -11.03 3.05 17.74
N ASN A 425 -10.43 3.08 18.93
CA ASN A 425 -8.99 3.21 19.07
C ASN A 425 -8.43 2.04 19.88
N PHE A 426 -7.59 1.24 19.24
CA PHE A 426 -6.80 0.20 19.91
C PHE A 426 -5.39 0.72 20.06
N LEU A 427 -4.92 0.95 21.29
CA LEU A 427 -3.57 1.39 21.54
C LEU A 427 -2.75 0.24 22.12
N SER A 428 -1.79 -0.24 21.33
CA SER A 428 -0.90 -1.35 21.65
C SER A 428 0.44 -0.81 22.18
N GLN A 429 0.79 -1.13 23.43
CA GLN A 429 2.02 -0.67 24.07
C GLN A 429 3.18 -1.65 23.82
N VAL A 430 4.21 -1.21 23.09
CA VAL A 430 5.34 -2.08 22.71
C VAL A 430 6.56 -1.86 23.61
N VAL A 431 6.93 -0.60 23.85
CA VAL A 431 8.08 -0.23 24.70
C VAL A 431 7.65 0.81 25.73
N GLY A 432 8.10 0.65 26.98
CA GLY A 432 7.80 1.59 28.05
C GLY A 432 6.35 1.57 28.51
N SER A 433 6.00 2.49 29.42
CA SER A 433 4.66 2.59 29.99
C SER A 433 4.03 3.97 29.84
N LYS A 434 2.71 3.99 29.72
CA LYS A 434 1.89 5.20 29.57
C LYS A 434 0.76 5.21 30.59
N TYR A 435 0.57 6.35 31.24
CA TYR A 435 -0.58 6.60 32.09
C TYR A 435 -1.73 7.18 31.26
N PHE A 436 -2.92 6.62 31.48
CA PHE A 436 -4.17 7.04 30.82
C PHE A 436 -5.18 7.49 31.86
N ARG A 437 -5.88 8.59 31.55
CA ARG A 437 -7.14 8.95 32.22
C ARG A 437 -8.25 9.10 31.18
N LEU A 438 -9.35 8.40 31.39
CA LEU A 438 -10.47 8.27 30.45
C LEU A 438 -11.74 8.86 31.05
N TYR A 439 -12.50 9.60 30.25
CA TYR A 439 -13.79 10.16 30.64
C TYR A 439 -14.87 9.80 29.60
N SER A 440 -16.04 9.42 30.08
CA SER A 440 -17.19 9.12 29.20
C SER A 440 -17.61 10.36 28.40
N GLU A 441 -18.15 10.15 27.19
CA GLU A 441 -18.75 11.23 26.42
C GLU A 441 -19.86 11.96 27.21
N GLU A 442 -20.56 11.26 28.09
CA GLU A 442 -21.66 11.81 28.90
C GLU A 442 -21.23 13.00 29.78
N VAL A 443 -19.94 13.08 30.12
CA VAL A 443 -19.40 14.14 31.00
C VAL A 443 -18.70 15.26 30.23
N THR A 444 -18.83 15.30 28.89
CA THR A 444 -18.20 16.31 28.01
C THR A 444 -18.39 17.75 28.50
N ALA A 445 -19.56 18.09 29.02
CA ALA A 445 -19.84 19.43 29.53
C ALA A 445 -18.93 19.85 30.70
N SER A 446 -18.43 18.88 31.48
CA SER A 446 -17.50 19.09 32.59
C SER A 446 -16.03 19.14 32.15
N LEU A 447 -15.74 18.86 30.87
CA LEU A 447 -14.39 18.79 30.33
C LEU A 447 -14.00 20.04 29.53
N TYR A 448 -14.91 21.02 29.39
CA TYR A 448 -14.64 22.32 28.76
C TYR A 448 -13.88 22.22 27.42
N PRO A 449 -14.48 21.64 26.37
CA PRO A 449 -13.88 21.60 25.04
C PRO A 449 -13.51 23.01 24.53
N HIS A 450 -12.52 23.13 23.66
CA HIS A 450 -12.26 24.41 22.98
C HIS A 450 -13.42 24.77 22.03
N GLU A 451 -13.73 26.05 21.91
CA GLU A 451 -14.79 26.53 21.00
C GLU A 451 -14.30 26.70 19.55
N GLN A 452 -12.99 26.65 19.32
CA GLN A 452 -12.37 26.84 18.01
C GLN A 452 -12.54 25.60 17.13
N HIS A 453 -12.86 25.79 15.85
CA HIS A 453 -13.24 24.70 14.92
C HIS A 453 -12.15 23.63 14.71
N LEU A 454 -10.87 23.90 15.00
CA LEU A 454 -9.80 22.92 14.87
C LEU A 454 -9.52 22.12 16.16
N LEU A 455 -9.95 22.62 17.32
CA LEU A 455 -9.64 22.03 18.64
C LEU A 455 -10.90 21.62 19.41
N PHE A 456 -12.07 21.57 18.75
CA PHE A 456 -13.35 21.26 19.41
C PHE A 456 -13.40 19.88 20.08
N ASN A 457 -12.52 18.97 19.68
CA ASN A 457 -12.36 17.65 20.29
C ASN A 457 -11.29 17.60 21.37
N THR A 458 -10.67 18.72 21.74
CA THR A 458 -9.66 18.85 22.79
C THR A 458 -10.22 19.68 23.95
N SER A 459 -9.87 19.30 25.18
CA SER A 459 -10.25 19.96 26.43
C SER A 459 -9.29 21.11 26.73
N GLN A 460 -9.83 22.19 27.29
CA GLN A 460 -9.02 23.30 27.80
C GLN A 460 -8.34 22.98 29.14
N VAL A 461 -8.69 21.87 29.79
CA VAL A 461 -8.27 21.54 31.15
C VAL A 461 -6.95 20.77 31.15
N ASP A 462 -6.00 21.22 31.97
CA ASP A 462 -4.84 20.40 32.33
C ASP A 462 -5.27 19.34 33.35
N VAL A 463 -5.30 18.07 32.94
CA VAL A 463 -5.83 16.96 33.73
C VAL A 463 -5.07 16.73 35.04
N GLU A 464 -3.76 16.97 35.06
CA GLU A 464 -2.93 16.74 36.25
C GLU A 464 -2.81 17.98 37.14
N HIS A 465 -3.04 19.16 36.57
CA HIS A 465 -3.00 20.44 37.27
C HIS A 465 -4.21 21.33 36.91
N PRO A 466 -5.45 20.90 37.21
CA PRO A 466 -6.65 21.60 36.77
C PRO A 466 -6.83 22.94 37.49
N ASP A 467 -7.07 23.99 36.73
CA ASP A 467 -7.52 25.29 37.27
C ASP A 467 -9.02 25.19 37.63
N LEU A 468 -9.31 24.90 38.89
CA LEU A 468 -10.69 24.72 39.38
C LEU A 468 -11.44 26.04 39.57
N GLU A 469 -10.75 27.19 39.55
CA GLU A 469 -11.43 28.48 39.54
C GLU A 469 -12.06 28.73 38.17
N LYS A 470 -11.33 28.38 37.11
CA LYS A 470 -11.79 28.49 35.72
C LYS A 470 -12.69 27.32 35.29
N PHE A 471 -12.40 26.11 35.75
CA PHE A 471 -13.04 24.86 35.32
C PHE A 471 -13.64 24.05 36.50
N PRO A 472 -14.59 24.63 37.27
CA PRO A 472 -15.04 24.04 38.52
C PRO A 472 -15.70 22.65 38.38
N LEU A 473 -16.38 22.39 37.26
CA LEU A 473 -17.09 21.12 37.02
C LEU A 473 -16.15 19.94 36.78
N PHE A 474 -14.87 20.18 36.46
CA PHE A 474 -13.92 19.12 36.14
C PHE A 474 -13.67 18.21 37.35
N SER A 475 -13.63 18.79 38.56
CA SER A 475 -13.36 18.06 39.80
C SER A 475 -14.38 16.97 40.14
N SER A 476 -15.61 17.09 39.65
CA SER A 476 -16.69 16.13 39.89
C SER A 476 -16.92 15.15 38.72
N ALA A 477 -16.16 15.28 37.63
CA ALA A 477 -16.31 14.41 36.48
C ALA A 477 -15.77 12.99 36.80
N PRO A 478 -16.61 11.93 36.73
CA PRO A 478 -16.14 10.56 36.92
C PRO A 478 -15.16 10.19 35.81
N TYR A 479 -14.11 9.47 36.17
CA TYR A 479 -13.06 9.03 35.27
C TYR A 479 -12.67 7.59 35.54
N LEU A 480 -12.07 6.96 34.54
CA LEU A 480 -11.30 5.75 34.67
C LEU A 480 -9.82 6.05 34.45
N GLU A 481 -8.93 5.24 35.01
CA GLU A 481 -7.49 5.39 34.81
C GLU A 481 -6.77 4.04 34.76
N THR A 482 -5.64 4.01 34.07
CA THR A 482 -4.78 2.83 33.99
C THR A 482 -3.35 3.22 33.63
N ILE A 483 -2.42 2.35 33.99
CA ILE A 483 -1.07 2.35 33.40
C ILE A 483 -1.02 1.22 32.40
N LEU A 484 -0.74 1.56 31.14
CA LEU A 484 -0.57 0.59 30.08
C LEU A 484 0.90 0.19 30.01
N GLU A 485 1.16 -1.09 30.30
CA GLU A 485 2.49 -1.70 30.31
C GLU A 485 2.80 -2.39 28.97
N PRO A 486 4.09 -2.65 28.64
CA PRO A 486 4.46 -3.38 27.43
C PRO A 486 3.73 -4.72 27.28
N GLY A 487 3.24 -5.02 26.08
CA GLY A 487 2.49 -6.24 25.76
C GLY A 487 0.99 -6.18 26.09
N SER A 488 0.51 -5.03 26.60
CA SER A 488 -0.91 -4.78 26.82
C SER A 488 -1.46 -3.83 25.76
N MET A 489 -2.75 -3.98 25.49
CA MET A 489 -3.50 -3.15 24.55
C MET A 489 -4.67 -2.48 25.27
N LEU A 490 -4.88 -1.19 25.05
CA LEU A 490 -6.04 -0.46 25.56
C LEU A 490 -7.04 -0.26 24.43
N TYR A 491 -8.25 -0.77 24.60
CA TYR A 491 -9.38 -0.42 23.73
C TYR A 491 -10.08 0.82 24.29
N ILE A 492 -10.20 1.85 23.46
CA ILE A 492 -10.88 3.11 23.74
C ILE A 492 -12.08 3.23 22.78
N PRO A 493 -13.32 3.23 23.30
CA PRO A 493 -14.51 3.40 22.47
C PRO A 493 -14.55 4.76 21.75
N PRO A 494 -15.28 4.86 20.62
CA PRO A 494 -15.49 6.11 19.92
C PRO A 494 -15.96 7.22 20.86
N ARG A 495 -15.43 8.43 20.68
CA ARG A 495 -15.78 9.66 21.40
C ARG A 495 -15.48 9.64 22.91
N MET A 496 -14.81 8.60 23.42
CA MET A 496 -14.30 8.60 24.78
C MET A 496 -13.10 9.54 24.90
N TRP A 497 -13.20 10.47 25.85
CA TRP A 497 -12.13 11.41 26.14
C TRP A 497 -10.97 10.69 26.81
N HIS A 498 -9.75 10.92 26.36
CA HIS A 498 -8.57 10.29 26.89
C HIS A 498 -7.39 11.27 26.98
N TYR A 499 -6.71 11.22 28.13
CA TYR A 499 -5.46 11.91 28.41
C TYR A 499 -4.34 10.88 28.51
N VAL A 500 -3.16 11.19 27.98
CA VAL A 500 -2.03 10.25 27.94
C VAL A 500 -0.76 10.94 28.41
N ARG A 501 0.00 10.27 29.27
CA ARG A 501 1.36 10.70 29.65
C ARG A 501 2.34 9.53 29.67
N SER A 502 3.46 9.67 28.98
CA SER A 502 4.55 8.69 28.98
C SER A 502 5.28 8.67 30.33
N LEU A 503 5.36 7.50 30.97
CA LEU A 503 6.03 7.29 32.26
C LEU A 503 7.51 6.92 32.12
N SER A 504 7.89 6.42 30.94
CA SER A 504 9.25 6.14 30.49
C SER A 504 9.41 6.58 29.02
N THR A 505 10.60 6.42 28.44
CA THR A 505 10.71 6.37 26.98
C THR A 505 9.74 5.31 26.45
N SER A 506 8.90 5.69 25.51
CA SER A 506 7.74 4.90 25.13
C SER A 506 7.59 4.80 23.62
N PHE A 507 7.25 3.60 23.15
CA PHE A 507 6.82 3.35 21.78
C PHE A 507 5.48 2.60 21.82
N SER A 508 4.43 3.22 21.29
CA SER A 508 3.13 2.58 21.10
C SER A 508 2.66 2.69 19.66
N ARG A 509 1.75 1.78 19.29
CA ARG A 509 1.00 1.83 18.04
C ARG A 509 -0.46 2.09 18.38
N ASN A 510 -1.17 2.85 17.56
CA ASN A 510 -2.62 2.82 17.58
C ASN A 510 -3.23 2.45 16.24
N GLU A 511 -4.41 1.85 16.32
CA GLU A 511 -5.27 1.49 15.21
C GLU A 511 -6.60 2.22 15.39
N LEU A 512 -6.91 3.13 14.46
CA LEU A 512 -8.18 3.85 14.40
C LEU A 512 -9.08 3.18 13.36
N GLU A 513 -10.24 2.73 13.82
CA GLU A 513 -11.26 2.07 13.01
C GLU A 513 -12.58 2.85 13.06
N SER A 514 -13.07 3.32 11.91
CA SER A 514 -14.28 4.13 11.89
C SER A 514 -15.55 3.35 12.23
N PRO A 515 -16.47 3.93 13.03
CA PRO A 515 -17.72 3.29 13.38
C PRO A 515 -18.60 3.10 12.13
N PRO A 516 -19.52 2.13 12.15
CA PRO A 516 -20.39 1.86 11.02
C PRO A 516 -21.25 3.08 10.65
N LYS A 517 -21.22 3.47 9.37
CA LYS A 517 -22.07 4.53 8.80
C LYS A 517 -23.57 4.19 8.83
N TYR A 518 -23.91 2.93 9.10
CA TYR A 518 -25.29 2.44 9.17
C TYR A 518 -25.49 1.60 10.44
N THR A 519 -26.43 2.02 11.29
CA THR A 519 -26.84 1.26 12.47
C THR A 519 -27.39 -0.10 12.03
N ILE A 520 -26.72 -1.19 12.42
CA ILE A 520 -27.28 -2.53 12.26
C ILE A 520 -28.58 -2.57 13.07
N ALA A 521 -29.71 -2.70 12.36
CA ALA A 521 -31.00 -2.90 13.01
C ALA A 521 -30.90 -4.16 13.88
N LYS A 522 -30.99 -3.98 15.21
CA LYS A 522 -31.05 -5.07 16.18
C LYS A 522 -32.14 -6.05 15.77
N CYS A 523 -31.76 -7.20 15.21
CA CYS A 523 -32.68 -8.29 14.97
C CYS A 523 -32.98 -8.92 16.33
N SER A 524 -34.05 -8.45 16.98
CA SER A 524 -34.57 -9.06 18.19
C SER A 524 -35.18 -10.40 17.84
N ILE A 525 -34.46 -11.49 18.10
CA ILE A 525 -35.04 -12.83 18.07
C ILE A 525 -35.98 -12.92 19.28
N ARG A 526 -37.26 -12.59 19.06
CA ARG A 526 -38.32 -12.98 19.98
C ARG A 526 -38.47 -14.49 19.90
N ALA A 527 -38.09 -15.18 20.98
CA ALA A 527 -38.47 -16.57 21.21
C ALA A 527 -40.00 -16.66 21.28
N GLY A 528 -40.62 -16.99 20.15
CA GLY A 528 -42.05 -17.26 20.05
C GLY A 528 -42.34 -18.71 20.37
N GLU A 529 -43.05 -18.94 21.47
CA GLU A 529 -43.57 -20.23 21.90
C GLU A 529 -44.34 -20.95 20.77
N ARG A 530 -44.04 -22.25 20.60
CA ARG A 530 -44.76 -23.15 19.70
C ARG A 530 -46.24 -23.25 20.13
N LYS A 531 -47.15 -22.82 19.25
CA LYS A 531 -48.49 -23.40 19.17
C LYS A 531 -48.67 -24.07 17.82
N THR A 532 -48.80 -25.39 17.89
CA THR A 532 -49.18 -26.29 16.80
C THR A 532 -50.62 -26.05 16.38
N SER A 533 -50.87 -25.75 15.11
CA SER A 533 -52.09 -26.20 14.44
C SER A 533 -51.78 -26.58 13.00
N ALA A 534 -52.16 -27.80 12.65
CA ALA A 534 -51.99 -28.40 11.34
C ALA A 534 -53.14 -27.99 10.41
N MET A 535 -52.83 -27.63 9.17
CA MET A 535 -53.67 -27.93 8.01
C MET A 535 -52.79 -28.15 6.77
N ASN A 536 -53.22 -29.14 5.99
CA ASN A 536 -52.47 -29.91 5.00
C ASN A 536 -52.49 -29.26 3.58
N PRO A 537 -51.75 -29.84 2.61
CA PRO A 537 -50.98 -29.10 1.60
C PRO A 537 -51.69 -28.97 0.25
N THR A 538 -51.39 -27.90 -0.49
CA THR A 538 -51.70 -27.78 -1.92
C THR A 538 -50.43 -27.98 -2.75
N GLN A 539 -50.52 -28.96 -3.66
CA GLN A 539 -49.48 -29.42 -4.58
C GLN A 539 -49.18 -28.42 -5.74
N PRO A 540 -48.04 -28.61 -6.44
CA PRO A 540 -47.39 -27.59 -7.27
C PRO A 540 -47.90 -27.55 -8.72
N LYS A 541 -47.82 -26.38 -9.36
CA LYS A 541 -48.10 -26.20 -10.80
C LYS A 541 -46.85 -26.55 -11.65
N PRO A 542 -46.98 -27.30 -12.76
CA PRO A 542 -45.86 -27.66 -13.62
C PRO A 542 -45.52 -26.59 -14.68
N TYR A 543 -44.23 -26.53 -15.01
CA TYR A 543 -43.60 -25.73 -16.07
C TYR A 543 -44.07 -26.14 -17.47
N LYS A 544 -44.29 -25.15 -18.35
CA LYS A 544 -44.58 -25.34 -19.78
C LYS A 544 -43.29 -25.42 -20.59
N THR A 545 -43.11 -26.52 -21.32
CA THR A 545 -42.12 -26.73 -22.38
C THR A 545 -42.64 -26.25 -23.74
N ALA A 546 -41.78 -25.58 -24.53
CA ALA A 546 -42.04 -25.17 -25.91
C ALA A 546 -41.89 -26.36 -26.90
N PRO A 547 -42.58 -26.34 -28.07
CA PRO A 547 -42.69 -27.52 -28.92
C PRO A 547 -41.59 -27.61 -30.01
N ARG A 548 -41.20 -28.86 -30.30
CA ARG A 548 -40.38 -29.26 -31.46
C ARG A 548 -41.24 -29.27 -32.74
N VAL A 549 -40.61 -28.84 -33.83
CA VAL A 549 -41.10 -28.86 -35.22
C VAL A 549 -41.13 -30.31 -35.76
N ALA A 550 -42.19 -30.67 -36.46
CA ALA A 550 -42.34 -31.92 -37.21
C ALA A 550 -42.25 -31.65 -38.73
N THR A 551 -41.58 -32.56 -39.43
CA THR A 551 -41.42 -32.61 -40.89
C THR A 551 -42.43 -33.57 -41.54
N SER A 552 -42.99 -33.20 -42.70
CA SER A 552 -43.50 -34.11 -43.77
C SER A 552 -43.91 -33.24 -44.98
N SER A 553 -43.12 -33.18 -46.06
CA SER A 553 -43.22 -33.98 -47.31
C SER A 553 -44.34 -33.56 -48.28
N PHE A 554 -43.94 -33.25 -49.53
CA PHE A 554 -44.55 -33.48 -50.87
C PHE A 554 -46.04 -33.91 -50.94
N ASP A 555 -46.90 -33.48 -51.88
CA ASP A 555 -46.71 -33.29 -53.32
C ASP A 555 -47.96 -32.59 -53.96
N LYS A 556 -47.74 -31.89 -55.09
CA LYS A 556 -48.63 -31.57 -56.25
C LYS A 556 -50.14 -31.33 -56.12
N SER A 557 -50.56 -30.12 -56.55
CA SER A 557 -51.30 -29.90 -57.81
C SER A 557 -51.20 -28.43 -58.25
#